data_AF-A0A965L2R4-F1
#
_entry.id   AF-A0A965L2R4-F1
#
_cell.length_a   1.000
_cell.length_b   1.000
_cell.length_c   1.000
_cell.angle_alpha   90.00
_cell.angle_beta   90.00
_cell.angle_gamma   90.00
#
_symmetry.space_group_name_H-M   'P 1'
#
loop_
_entity.id
_entity.type
_entity.pdbx_description
1 polymer ?
#
loop_
_entity_poly.entity_id
_entity_poly.type
_entity_poly.pdbx_seq_one_letter_code
_entity_poly.pdbx_strand_id
1 'polypeptide(L)'
;MKKQLFIALLAISTLWGCKPEEEIIVVKGVSVSPASLSIKPGETSTLVATVLPTNVVNKNVTWASSDTTIAKVNNSGVVSAVKPGSATIKVTTQEKGEVATSSITVSANDPITAKGEVSGVWKKYSTVNVTGHITVPAGATLTIEEGVEIIMATGGVDANKTKIEFIVHGKLYAVGTKSAPVLFTIPAAERTAANTFGRAWGGIIGSTTCSEILLDNVIVEYTGATTTSASPSAVSGLFKAAGGENMVAFNTNNPTGKYVITNSTFRNNGEDAIYVQGGSCIFMNNLFHAVGESGGEAINVKAGTKVDAAGNIMFSPNTNAFKLSNSGASASRPQAQIYAYNNTIINSGWRRDPNKPKGGSVWLEAGVLAYVYNNLVVNSMFGNKAPSFGVNATIGPDVNSKMEYNFFASGTQKSTIPQHVTNGTITAFDGFQPGVVDLVRNTTDIYAGSAGDATKDPKFVNFPLNDTPVASFTYNPSWDFRLQASSPALNGAKTNFTPFFSTTGLTLNGKEYKSPAPAAYFGAKGIN
;
A
#
# COMPACT_ATOMS: atom_id res chain seq x y z
N MET A 1 -23.45 -98.94 -66.89
CA MET A 1 -24.34 -97.79 -66.63
C MET A 1 -23.73 -96.95 -65.51
N LYS A 2 -23.78 -95.62 -65.67
CA LYS A 2 -23.46 -94.53 -64.73
C LYS A 2 -22.00 -94.04 -64.62
N LYS A 3 -21.82 -92.87 -65.24
CA LYS A 3 -20.78 -91.85 -65.14
C LYS A 3 -20.71 -91.23 -63.74
N GLN A 4 -19.55 -90.67 -63.37
CA GLN A 4 -19.32 -89.34 -62.75
C GLN A 4 -17.88 -89.29 -62.17
N LEU A 5 -17.21 -88.19 -61.86
CA LEU A 5 -16.86 -86.91 -62.54
C LEU A 5 -15.97 -86.17 -61.50
N PHE A 6 -14.81 -85.64 -61.91
CA PHE A 6 -13.99 -84.54 -61.31
C PHE A 6 -13.51 -84.61 -59.83
N ILE A 7 -12.23 -84.28 -59.58
CA ILE A 7 -11.68 -82.97 -59.14
C ILE A 7 -10.23 -83.19 -58.66
N ALA A 8 -9.27 -82.50 -59.28
CA ALA A 8 -7.91 -82.37 -58.78
C ALA A 8 -7.87 -81.34 -57.63
N LEU A 9 -7.42 -81.73 -56.45
CA LEU A 9 -7.14 -80.79 -55.35
C LEU A 9 -5.65 -80.44 -55.35
N LEU A 10 -5.33 -79.25 -55.84
CA LEU A 10 -4.02 -78.63 -55.75
C LEU A 10 -3.82 -78.19 -54.28
N ALA A 11 -2.86 -78.81 -53.59
CA ALA A 11 -2.46 -78.37 -52.25
C ALA A 11 -1.72 -77.03 -52.35
N ILE A 12 -2.44 -75.92 -52.20
CA ILE A 12 -1.85 -74.60 -51.98
C ILE A 12 -1.46 -74.54 -50.50
N SER A 13 -0.19 -74.80 -50.22
CA SER A 13 0.41 -74.47 -48.93
C SER A 13 0.48 -72.95 -48.79
N THR A 14 -0.50 -72.34 -48.12
CA THR A 14 -0.39 -70.95 -47.68
C THR A 14 0.67 -70.88 -46.59
N LEU A 15 1.89 -70.48 -46.99
CA LEU A 15 2.90 -69.95 -46.10
C LEU A 15 2.28 -68.73 -45.40
N TRP A 16 1.79 -68.92 -44.18
CA TRP A 16 1.67 -67.83 -43.22
C TRP A 16 3.10 -67.36 -42.95
N GLY A 17 3.52 -66.32 -43.67
CA GLY A 17 4.69 -65.55 -43.29
C GLY A 17 4.50 -65.10 -41.85
N CYS A 18 5.32 -65.65 -40.95
CA CYS A 18 5.50 -65.11 -39.62
C CYS A 18 5.97 -63.67 -39.82
N LYS A 19 5.05 -62.72 -39.72
CA LYS A 19 5.38 -61.29 -39.71
C LYS A 19 6.31 -61.13 -38.50
N PRO A 20 7.53 -60.59 -38.65
CA PRO A 20 8.35 -60.33 -37.48
C PRO A 20 7.54 -59.43 -36.56
N GLU A 21 7.30 -59.89 -35.34
CA GLU A 21 6.69 -59.08 -34.30
C GLU A 21 7.62 -57.89 -34.11
N GLU A 22 7.16 -56.69 -34.48
CA GLU A 22 7.94 -55.48 -34.29
C GLU A 22 8.21 -55.34 -32.79
N GLU A 23 9.48 -55.45 -32.40
CA GLU A 23 9.88 -55.27 -31.01
C GLU A 23 9.52 -53.83 -30.61
N ILE A 24 8.49 -53.68 -29.78
CA ILE A 24 8.06 -52.37 -29.29
C ILE A 24 9.14 -51.86 -28.35
N ILE A 25 9.87 -50.83 -28.80
CA ILE A 25 10.85 -50.14 -27.97
C ILE A 25 10.10 -49.22 -27.00
N VAL A 26 10.06 -49.65 -25.74
CA VAL A 26 9.40 -48.91 -24.64
C VAL A 26 10.37 -47.98 -23.92
N VAL A 27 9.81 -46.94 -23.28
CA VAL A 27 10.56 -45.99 -22.45
C VAL A 27 11.24 -46.72 -21.27
N LYS A 28 12.52 -46.38 -21.05
CA LYS A 28 13.36 -46.88 -19.95
C LYS A 28 13.87 -45.77 -19.02
N GLY A 29 13.76 -44.50 -19.43
CA GLY A 29 14.19 -43.37 -18.62
C GLY A 29 13.99 -42.03 -19.32
N VAL A 30 14.22 -40.95 -18.57
CA VAL A 30 14.28 -39.59 -19.08
C VAL A 30 15.42 -38.84 -18.42
N SER A 31 16.07 -37.95 -19.15
CA SER A 31 17.02 -36.97 -18.60
C SER A 31 16.55 -35.56 -18.90
N VAL A 32 17.00 -34.59 -18.08
CA VAL A 32 16.71 -33.17 -18.28
C VAL A 32 18.01 -32.37 -18.26
N SER A 33 18.16 -31.43 -19.19
CA SER A 33 19.31 -30.53 -19.28
C SER A 33 18.88 -29.07 -19.42
N PRO A 34 19.51 -28.13 -18.70
CA PRO A 34 20.50 -28.37 -17.64
C PRO A 34 19.86 -28.98 -16.37
N ALA A 35 20.66 -29.72 -15.59
CA ALA A 35 20.23 -30.30 -14.30
C ALA A 35 20.04 -29.24 -13.19
N SER A 36 20.62 -28.06 -13.38
CA SER A 36 20.41 -26.90 -12.53
C SER A 36 20.44 -25.61 -13.33
N LEU A 37 19.65 -24.63 -12.93
CA LEU A 37 19.56 -23.31 -13.57
C LEU A 37 19.58 -22.22 -12.49
N SER A 38 20.37 -21.17 -12.72
CA SER A 38 20.31 -19.92 -11.94
C SER A 38 19.87 -18.79 -12.85
N ILE A 39 18.74 -18.17 -12.54
CA ILE A 39 18.13 -17.08 -13.35
C ILE A 39 17.59 -15.98 -12.45
N LYS A 40 17.32 -14.80 -13.01
CA LYS A 40 16.73 -13.66 -12.29
C LYS A 40 15.24 -13.48 -12.58
N PRO A 41 14.48 -12.84 -11.67
CA PRO A 41 13.07 -12.54 -11.87
C PRO A 41 12.79 -11.88 -13.23
N GLY A 42 11.86 -12.47 -13.99
CA GLY A 42 11.49 -11.99 -15.33
C GLY A 42 12.27 -12.64 -16.46
N GLU A 43 13.39 -13.31 -16.18
CA GLU A 43 14.12 -14.08 -17.19
C GLU A 43 13.43 -15.43 -17.46
N THR A 44 13.71 -15.95 -18.66
CA THR A 44 13.28 -17.28 -19.09
C THR A 44 14.47 -18.12 -19.53
N SER A 45 14.32 -19.44 -19.43
CA SER A 45 15.29 -20.40 -19.95
C SER A 45 14.56 -21.68 -20.34
N THR A 46 15.15 -22.48 -21.22
CA THR A 46 14.52 -23.71 -21.72
C THR A 46 15.22 -24.92 -21.15
N LEU A 47 14.44 -25.83 -20.55
CA LEU A 47 14.88 -27.17 -20.20
C LEU A 47 14.59 -28.13 -21.34
N VAL A 48 15.54 -29.00 -21.64
CA VAL A 48 15.41 -30.03 -22.69
C VAL A 48 15.28 -31.39 -22.03
N ALA A 49 14.18 -32.08 -22.29
CA ALA A 49 13.96 -33.45 -21.88
C ALA A 49 14.40 -34.43 -22.97
N THR A 50 15.16 -35.46 -22.62
CA THR A 50 15.58 -36.53 -23.53
C THR A 50 15.05 -37.86 -23.02
N VAL A 51 14.08 -38.44 -23.74
CA VAL A 51 13.50 -39.76 -23.44
C VAL A 51 14.42 -40.86 -23.98
N LEU A 52 14.66 -41.88 -23.16
CA LEU A 52 15.55 -42.99 -23.47
C LEU A 52 14.79 -44.33 -23.53
N PRO A 53 15.16 -45.23 -24.47
CA PRO A 53 16.11 -45.00 -25.57
C PRO A 53 15.57 -44.02 -26.61
N THR A 54 16.45 -43.37 -27.38
CA THR A 54 16.07 -42.23 -28.25
C THR A 54 15.18 -42.61 -29.44
N ASN A 55 15.01 -43.90 -29.72
CA ASN A 55 14.18 -44.46 -30.79
C ASN A 55 12.80 -44.94 -30.31
N VAL A 56 12.39 -44.64 -29.07
CA VAL A 56 11.00 -44.85 -28.63
C VAL A 56 10.02 -44.06 -29.50
N VAL A 57 8.84 -44.64 -29.75
CA VAL A 57 7.78 -44.01 -30.54
C VAL A 57 7.14 -42.85 -29.77
N ASN A 58 6.82 -43.06 -28.49
CA ASN A 58 6.23 -42.02 -27.65
C ASN A 58 7.31 -41.26 -26.85
N LYS A 59 7.57 -40.02 -27.25
CA LYS A 59 8.52 -39.11 -26.58
C LYS A 59 7.84 -38.00 -25.78
N ASN A 60 6.52 -38.10 -25.59
CA ASN A 60 5.77 -37.05 -24.93
C ASN A 60 6.13 -37.01 -23.43
N VAL A 61 6.24 -35.79 -22.92
CA VAL A 61 6.53 -35.52 -21.51
C VAL A 61 5.56 -34.48 -20.95
N THR A 62 5.41 -34.48 -19.63
CA THR A 62 4.72 -33.44 -18.88
C THR A 62 5.69 -32.75 -17.93
N TRP A 63 5.47 -31.46 -17.70
CA TRP A 63 6.30 -30.62 -16.84
C TRP A 63 5.50 -30.13 -15.64
N ALA A 64 6.14 -30.06 -14.48
CA ALA A 64 5.57 -29.51 -13.27
C ALA A 64 6.63 -28.75 -12.46
N SER A 65 6.23 -27.69 -11.76
CA SER A 65 7.06 -26.97 -10.80
C SER A 65 6.63 -27.30 -9.38
N SER A 66 7.59 -27.45 -8.46
CA SER A 66 7.31 -27.58 -7.04
C SER A 66 6.74 -26.30 -6.41
N ASP A 67 7.06 -25.14 -6.97
CA ASP A 67 6.56 -23.83 -6.52
C ASP A 67 6.45 -22.85 -7.70
N THR A 68 5.23 -22.68 -8.20
CA THR A 68 4.92 -21.77 -9.31
C THR A 68 4.98 -20.28 -8.92
N THR A 69 5.09 -19.96 -7.63
CA THR A 69 5.34 -18.60 -7.15
C THR A 69 6.81 -18.21 -7.24
N ILE A 70 7.73 -19.18 -7.39
CA ILE A 70 9.17 -18.97 -7.58
C ILE A 70 9.56 -19.16 -9.05
N ALA A 71 9.19 -20.29 -9.66
CA ALA A 71 9.47 -20.57 -11.07
C ALA A 71 8.33 -21.35 -11.72
N LYS A 72 7.88 -20.90 -12.89
CA LYS A 72 6.87 -21.57 -13.71
C LYS A 72 7.55 -22.32 -14.85
N VAL A 73 6.96 -23.41 -15.33
CA VAL A 73 7.38 -24.12 -16.54
C VAL A 73 6.17 -24.34 -17.42
N ASN A 74 6.29 -24.14 -18.73
CA ASN A 74 5.23 -24.43 -19.70
C ASN A 74 5.39 -25.84 -20.31
N ASN A 75 4.44 -26.24 -21.15
CA ASN A 75 4.44 -27.56 -21.78
C ASN A 75 5.64 -27.81 -22.71
N SER A 76 6.32 -26.75 -23.16
CA SER A 76 7.52 -26.81 -24.00
C SER A 76 8.83 -26.82 -23.19
N GLY A 77 8.77 -26.90 -21.85
CA GLY A 77 9.95 -26.87 -20.98
C GLY A 77 10.54 -25.48 -20.78
N VAL A 78 9.86 -24.40 -21.20
CA VAL A 78 10.32 -23.04 -20.94
C VAL A 78 10.00 -22.66 -19.51
N VAL A 79 11.04 -22.43 -18.72
CA VAL A 79 11.00 -21.96 -17.34
C VAL A 79 10.96 -20.44 -17.33
N SER A 80 10.10 -19.85 -16.48
CA SER A 80 10.02 -18.40 -16.23
C SER A 80 10.21 -18.12 -14.74
N ALA A 81 11.21 -17.31 -14.40
CA ALA A 81 11.47 -16.89 -13.02
C ALA A 81 10.48 -15.82 -12.56
N VAL A 82 9.89 -16.04 -11.37
CA VAL A 82 8.87 -15.17 -10.79
C VAL A 82 9.47 -14.28 -9.71
N LYS A 83 9.96 -14.88 -8.61
CA LYS A 83 10.55 -14.21 -7.44
C LYS A 83 11.75 -14.99 -6.89
N PRO A 84 12.65 -14.36 -6.11
CA PRO A 84 13.79 -15.05 -5.50
C PRO A 84 13.39 -16.25 -4.64
N GLY A 85 14.17 -17.33 -4.73
CA GLY A 85 13.91 -18.59 -4.03
C GLY A 85 14.39 -19.79 -4.84
N SER A 86 14.03 -20.99 -4.40
CA SER A 86 14.36 -22.24 -5.10
C SER A 86 13.10 -23.04 -5.43
N ALA A 87 13.09 -23.64 -6.62
CA ALA A 87 12.03 -24.55 -7.06
C ALA A 87 12.65 -25.73 -7.82
N THR A 88 11.99 -26.88 -7.81
CA THR A 88 12.36 -28.03 -8.62
C THR A 88 11.39 -28.17 -9.78
N ILE A 89 11.90 -28.24 -11.00
CA ILE A 89 11.13 -28.57 -12.18
C ILE A 89 11.24 -30.07 -12.43
N LYS A 90 10.10 -30.75 -12.44
CA LYS A 90 9.96 -32.17 -12.71
C LYS A 90 9.48 -32.38 -14.14
N VAL A 91 10.17 -33.23 -14.89
CA VAL A 91 9.68 -33.79 -16.16
C VAL A 91 9.27 -35.24 -15.94
N THR A 92 8.14 -35.64 -16.51
CA THR A 92 7.63 -37.01 -16.43
C THR A 92 7.29 -37.52 -17.83
N THR A 93 7.74 -38.71 -18.22
CA THR A 93 7.34 -39.32 -19.50
C THR A 93 5.88 -39.76 -19.42
N GLN A 94 5.12 -39.58 -20.50
CA GLN A 94 3.74 -40.08 -20.55
C GLN A 94 3.71 -41.61 -20.57
N GLU A 95 4.65 -42.22 -21.29
CA GLU A 95 4.84 -43.65 -21.29
C GLU A 95 5.70 -44.06 -20.08
N LYS A 96 5.19 -44.99 -19.25
CA LYS A 96 5.83 -45.55 -18.04
C LYS A 96 6.07 -44.60 -16.86
N GLY A 97 5.95 -43.28 -17.01
CA GLY A 97 6.01 -42.35 -15.88
C GLY A 97 7.41 -42.12 -15.31
N GLU A 98 8.46 -42.28 -16.14
CA GLU A 98 9.84 -42.02 -15.76
C GLU A 98 10.05 -40.54 -15.45
N VAL A 99 10.93 -40.24 -14.49
CA VAL A 99 11.08 -38.90 -13.91
C VAL A 99 12.52 -38.41 -14.00
N ALA A 100 12.68 -37.13 -14.38
CA ALA A 100 13.90 -36.37 -14.14
C ALA A 100 13.57 -34.99 -13.55
N THR A 101 14.55 -34.37 -12.90
CA THR A 101 14.37 -33.09 -12.21
C THR A 101 15.49 -32.11 -12.53
N SER A 102 15.14 -30.84 -12.65
CA SER A 102 16.08 -29.72 -12.71
C SER A 102 15.89 -28.80 -11.51
N SER A 103 16.98 -28.42 -10.84
CA SER A 103 16.95 -27.50 -9.71
C SER A 103 17.04 -26.06 -10.19
N ILE A 104 16.05 -25.24 -9.88
CA ILE A 104 16.00 -23.84 -10.27
C ILE A 104 16.26 -22.96 -9.05
N THR A 105 17.26 -22.09 -9.15
CA THR A 105 17.52 -21.03 -8.20
C THR A 105 17.21 -19.69 -8.85
N VAL A 106 16.34 -18.91 -8.22
CA VAL A 106 16.04 -17.54 -8.62
C VAL A 106 16.73 -16.59 -7.65
N SER A 107 17.67 -15.80 -8.13
CA SER A 107 18.36 -14.78 -7.32
C SER A 107 17.73 -13.41 -7.50
N ALA A 108 17.89 -12.50 -6.52
CA ALA A 108 17.51 -11.10 -6.69
C ALA A 108 18.14 -10.47 -7.95
N ASN A 109 17.49 -9.43 -8.49
CA ASN A 109 18.11 -8.59 -9.51
C ASN A 109 19.27 -7.80 -8.90
N ASP A 110 20.27 -7.47 -9.73
CA ASP A 110 21.49 -6.82 -9.24
C ASP A 110 21.16 -5.48 -8.56
N PRO A 111 21.84 -5.16 -7.45
CA PRO A 111 21.66 -3.88 -6.81
C PRO A 111 22.15 -2.74 -7.71
N ILE A 112 21.49 -1.60 -7.64
CA ILE A 112 21.90 -0.37 -8.32
C ILE A 112 22.19 0.73 -7.29
N THR A 113 23.03 1.69 -7.68
CA THR A 113 23.26 2.92 -6.90
C THR A 113 22.64 4.09 -7.64
N ALA A 114 21.87 4.93 -6.95
CA ALA A 114 21.15 6.05 -7.55
C ALA A 114 21.48 7.38 -6.85
N LYS A 115 21.65 8.42 -7.66
CA LYS A 115 21.73 9.84 -7.26
C LYS A 115 21.50 10.72 -8.49
N GLY A 116 21.01 11.93 -8.29
CA GLY A 116 20.72 12.89 -9.37
C GLY A 116 19.47 12.50 -10.16
N GLU A 117 19.51 12.73 -11.47
CA GLU A 117 18.40 12.44 -12.36
C GLU A 117 18.22 10.94 -12.59
N VAL A 118 16.99 10.45 -12.45
CA VAL A 118 16.63 9.03 -12.67
C VAL A 118 15.37 8.92 -13.52
N SER A 119 15.29 7.85 -14.31
CA SER A 119 14.14 7.50 -15.14
C SER A 119 14.21 6.02 -15.53
N GLY A 120 13.20 5.53 -16.24
CA GLY A 120 13.13 4.14 -16.71
C GLY A 120 12.53 3.20 -15.68
N VAL A 121 13.09 2.00 -15.55
CA VAL A 121 12.53 0.93 -14.70
C VAL A 121 13.55 0.49 -13.66
N TRP A 122 13.15 0.50 -12.39
CA TRP A 122 13.83 -0.25 -11.33
C TRP A 122 13.17 -1.62 -11.23
N LYS A 123 13.94 -2.64 -11.63
CA LYS A 123 13.44 -4.00 -11.84
C LYS A 123 13.07 -4.68 -10.54
N LYS A 124 12.01 -5.49 -10.59
CA LYS A 124 11.48 -6.22 -9.43
C LYS A 124 12.55 -6.98 -8.66
N TYR A 125 12.42 -7.02 -7.34
CA TYR A 125 13.37 -7.70 -6.45
C TYR A 125 14.83 -7.26 -6.61
N SER A 126 15.06 -5.96 -6.85
CA SER A 126 16.39 -5.33 -6.78
C SER A 126 16.51 -4.44 -5.55
N THR A 127 17.73 -4.14 -5.15
CA THR A 127 18.02 -3.11 -4.15
C THR A 127 18.52 -1.84 -4.85
N VAL A 128 17.99 -0.69 -4.47
CA VAL A 128 18.42 0.63 -4.94
C VAL A 128 19.05 1.38 -3.78
N ASN A 129 20.37 1.50 -3.78
CA ASN A 129 21.11 2.28 -2.80
C ASN A 129 21.14 3.75 -3.23
N VAL A 130 20.41 4.61 -2.52
CA VAL A 130 20.33 6.03 -2.83
C VAL A 130 21.36 6.78 -2.00
N THR A 131 22.34 7.39 -2.66
CA THR A 131 23.49 8.04 -2.02
C THR A 131 23.47 9.57 -2.13
N GLY A 132 22.42 10.13 -2.73
CA GLY A 132 22.26 11.55 -2.98
C GLY A 132 20.79 11.89 -3.24
N HIS A 133 20.48 13.18 -3.42
CA HIS A 133 19.14 13.58 -3.87
C HIS A 133 18.74 12.85 -5.15
N ILE A 134 17.46 12.58 -5.31
CA ILE A 134 16.88 11.96 -6.49
C ILE A 134 15.93 12.93 -7.16
N THR A 135 16.02 13.02 -8.47
CA THR A 135 15.12 13.82 -9.30
C THR A 135 14.58 12.96 -10.43
N VAL A 136 13.26 12.87 -10.58
CA VAL A 136 12.63 12.37 -11.81
C VAL A 136 12.32 13.58 -12.69
N PRO A 137 13.06 13.83 -13.79
CA PRO A 137 12.92 15.06 -14.57
C PRO A 137 11.52 15.24 -15.19
N ALA A 138 11.16 16.50 -15.51
CA ALA A 138 9.91 16.78 -16.23
C ALA A 138 9.90 16.04 -17.57
N GLY A 139 8.76 15.45 -17.94
CA GLY A 139 8.64 14.61 -19.14
C GLY A 139 9.21 13.19 -19.01
N ALA A 140 10.02 12.91 -17.98
CA ALA A 140 10.51 11.57 -17.71
C ALA A 140 9.51 10.75 -16.87
N THR A 141 9.65 9.43 -16.89
CA THR A 141 8.91 8.50 -16.04
C THR A 141 9.89 7.59 -15.32
N LEU A 142 9.66 7.38 -14.04
CA LEU A 142 10.27 6.30 -13.27
C LEU A 142 9.20 5.29 -12.87
N THR A 143 9.42 4.03 -13.25
CA THR A 143 8.61 2.89 -12.82
C THR A 143 9.43 2.04 -11.86
N ILE A 144 8.85 1.66 -10.73
CA ILE A 144 9.45 0.81 -9.71
C ILE A 144 8.55 -0.40 -9.55
N GLU A 145 9.08 -1.56 -9.90
CA GLU A 145 8.35 -2.82 -9.87
C GLU A 145 8.34 -3.45 -8.46
N GLU A 146 7.54 -4.49 -8.29
CA GLU A 146 7.34 -5.16 -7.00
C GLU A 146 8.63 -5.67 -6.33
N GLY A 147 8.65 -5.64 -5.00
CA GLY A 147 9.76 -6.13 -4.21
C GLY A 147 11.07 -5.33 -4.34
N VAL A 148 11.06 -4.16 -4.99
CA VAL A 148 12.22 -3.27 -4.97
C VAL A 148 12.37 -2.63 -3.58
N GLU A 149 13.58 -2.71 -3.04
CA GLU A 149 13.97 -2.01 -1.81
C GLU A 149 14.81 -0.77 -2.14
N ILE A 150 14.29 0.42 -1.86
CA ILE A 150 14.97 1.71 -2.02
C ILE A 150 15.52 2.14 -0.67
N ILE A 151 16.83 2.10 -0.53
CA ILE A 151 17.57 2.37 0.71
C ILE A 151 18.20 3.75 0.64
N MET A 152 17.67 4.69 1.41
CA MET A 152 18.19 6.05 1.54
C MET A 152 19.36 6.09 2.51
N ALA A 153 20.54 6.53 2.07
CA ALA A 153 21.66 6.78 2.97
C ALA A 153 21.32 7.90 3.96
N THR A 154 21.67 7.71 5.24
CA THR A 154 21.24 8.60 6.33
C THR A 154 22.32 9.62 6.74
N GLY A 155 23.55 9.47 6.27
CA GLY A 155 24.72 10.27 6.66
C GLY A 155 24.72 11.73 6.22
N GLY A 156 23.72 12.16 5.44
CA GLY A 156 23.67 13.45 4.77
C GLY A 156 24.52 13.47 3.50
N VAL A 157 24.20 14.38 2.57
CA VAL A 157 24.80 14.39 1.21
C VAL A 157 25.80 15.53 0.98
N ASP A 158 25.95 16.43 1.95
CA ASP A 158 26.82 17.59 1.87
C ASP A 158 27.43 17.95 3.25
N ALA A 159 28.18 19.06 3.31
CA ALA A 159 28.79 19.57 4.54
C ALA A 159 27.76 19.98 5.60
N ASN A 160 26.54 20.35 5.19
CA ASN A 160 25.43 20.71 6.07
C ASN A 160 24.66 19.49 6.59
N LYS A 161 25.07 18.27 6.19
CA LYS A 161 24.38 17.02 6.49
C LYS A 161 22.93 17.02 5.97
N THR A 162 22.69 17.75 4.88
CA THR A 162 21.40 17.79 4.18
C THR A 162 20.93 16.36 3.89
N LYS A 163 19.70 16.03 4.27
CA LYS A 163 19.13 14.70 4.07
C LYS A 163 18.64 14.51 2.64
N ILE A 164 18.61 13.26 2.20
CA ILE A 164 18.17 12.90 0.85
C ILE A 164 16.70 13.29 0.65
N GLU A 165 16.39 13.82 -0.52
CA GLU A 165 15.05 14.17 -0.98
C GLU A 165 14.77 13.44 -2.29
N PHE A 166 13.53 12.99 -2.49
CA PHE A 166 13.09 12.32 -3.71
C PHE A 166 12.08 13.21 -4.44
N ILE A 167 12.55 13.96 -5.43
CA ILE A 167 11.75 14.95 -6.15
C ILE A 167 11.24 14.38 -7.47
N VAL A 168 9.94 14.57 -7.72
CA VAL A 168 9.28 14.15 -8.95
C VAL A 168 8.81 15.39 -9.70
N HIS A 169 9.43 15.67 -10.85
CA HIS A 169 8.95 16.62 -11.85
C HIS A 169 8.16 15.95 -12.96
N GLY A 170 8.53 14.71 -13.31
CA GLY A 170 7.85 13.88 -14.29
C GLY A 170 6.72 13.04 -13.67
N LYS A 171 6.80 11.72 -13.88
CA LYS A 171 5.85 10.73 -13.35
C LYS A 171 6.56 9.66 -12.54
N LEU A 172 5.91 9.20 -11.47
CA LEU A 172 6.38 8.08 -10.65
C LEU A 172 5.30 7.00 -10.55
N TYR A 173 5.66 5.76 -10.89
CA TYR A 173 4.80 4.60 -10.68
C TYR A 173 5.54 3.57 -9.83
N ALA A 174 5.24 3.50 -8.54
CA ALA A 174 5.72 2.45 -7.64
C ALA A 174 4.58 1.46 -7.39
N VAL A 175 4.73 0.24 -7.92
CA VAL A 175 3.67 -0.78 -7.91
C VAL A 175 4.23 -2.07 -7.36
N GLY A 176 3.95 -2.32 -6.09
CA GLY A 176 4.22 -3.57 -5.41
C GLY A 176 3.06 -4.55 -5.44
N THR A 177 3.21 -5.62 -4.68
CA THR A 177 2.12 -6.53 -4.31
C THR A 177 2.10 -6.70 -2.79
N LYS A 178 1.00 -7.22 -2.24
CA LYS A 178 0.89 -7.48 -0.80
C LYS A 178 2.03 -8.35 -0.26
N SER A 179 2.52 -9.29 -1.06
CA SER A 179 3.64 -10.19 -0.72
C SER A 179 5.02 -9.64 -1.08
N ALA A 180 5.10 -8.67 -1.99
CA ALA A 180 6.34 -8.04 -2.43
C ALA A 180 6.13 -6.52 -2.59
N PRO A 181 5.94 -5.79 -1.48
CA PRO A 181 5.73 -4.36 -1.55
C PRO A 181 6.99 -3.67 -2.09
N VAL A 182 6.82 -2.49 -2.69
CA VAL A 182 7.95 -1.58 -2.90
C VAL A 182 8.26 -0.91 -1.57
N LEU A 183 9.52 -0.91 -1.14
CA LEU A 183 9.92 -0.40 0.17
C LEU A 183 10.85 0.81 0.04
N PHE A 184 10.39 2.00 0.45
CA PHE A 184 11.22 3.19 0.65
C PHE A 184 11.63 3.29 2.11
N THR A 185 12.93 3.17 2.39
CA THR A 185 13.44 2.96 3.74
C THR A 185 14.90 3.42 3.89
N ILE A 186 15.49 3.12 5.05
CA ILE A 186 16.89 3.37 5.43
C ILE A 186 17.65 2.03 5.58
N PRO A 187 18.97 2.02 5.81
CA PRO A 187 19.73 0.79 6.01
C PRO A 187 19.14 -0.07 7.13
N ALA A 188 19.11 -1.39 6.93
CA ALA A 188 18.48 -2.32 7.86
C ALA A 188 19.00 -2.19 9.31
N ALA A 189 20.31 -1.92 9.48
CA ALA A 189 20.93 -1.71 10.78
C ALA A 189 20.40 -0.48 11.54
N GLU A 190 19.80 0.49 10.85
CA GLU A 190 19.27 1.72 11.44
C GLU A 190 17.76 1.65 11.72
N ARG A 191 17.06 0.58 11.31
CA ARG A 191 15.62 0.39 11.49
C ARG A 191 15.30 -0.06 12.92
N THR A 192 15.54 0.81 13.89
CA THR A 192 15.40 0.54 15.32
C THR A 192 14.24 1.35 15.93
N ALA A 193 13.75 0.93 17.10
CA ALA A 193 12.72 1.66 17.84
C ALA A 193 13.15 3.09 18.23
N ALA A 194 14.45 3.31 18.48
CA ALA A 194 14.99 4.64 18.76
C ALA A 194 14.86 5.58 17.55
N ASN A 195 14.86 5.02 16.33
CA ASN A 195 14.75 5.77 15.09
C ASN A 195 13.31 5.88 14.58
N THR A 196 12.28 5.43 15.31
CA THR A 196 10.88 5.50 14.85
C THR A 196 10.47 6.89 14.37
N PHE A 197 10.99 7.96 14.97
CA PHE A 197 10.79 9.34 14.51
C PHE A 197 12.10 10.03 14.13
N GLY A 198 13.09 9.26 13.65
CA GLY A 198 14.46 9.72 13.41
C GLY A 198 14.66 10.66 12.21
N ARG A 199 13.61 10.93 11.42
CA ARG A 199 13.61 11.96 10.35
C ARG A 199 14.79 11.79 9.36
N ALA A 200 15.02 10.56 8.92
CA ALA A 200 16.25 10.19 8.23
C ALA A 200 16.34 10.68 6.78
N TRP A 201 15.20 10.90 6.11
CA TRP A 201 15.13 11.47 4.76
C TRP A 201 13.86 12.29 4.53
N GLY A 202 13.82 13.05 3.43
CA GLY A 202 12.84 14.10 3.16
C GLY A 202 11.49 13.64 2.60
N GLY A 203 11.33 12.36 2.25
CA GLY A 203 10.10 11.87 1.63
C GLY A 203 10.02 12.08 0.11
N ILE A 204 8.85 11.80 -0.45
CA ILE A 204 8.54 11.86 -1.89
C ILE A 204 7.82 13.18 -2.21
N ILE A 205 8.40 13.99 -3.09
CA ILE A 205 8.02 15.38 -3.32
C ILE A 205 7.59 15.57 -4.78
N GLY A 206 6.28 15.65 -5.03
CA GLY A 206 5.72 16.03 -6.32
C GLY A 206 5.76 17.54 -6.53
N SER A 207 6.54 18.00 -7.50
CA SER A 207 6.63 19.42 -7.86
C SER A 207 5.38 19.96 -8.59
N THR A 208 5.41 21.23 -8.98
CA THR A 208 4.35 21.88 -9.77
C THR A 208 4.18 21.33 -11.19
N THR A 209 5.17 20.61 -11.73
CA THR A 209 5.08 19.95 -13.04
C THR A 209 4.74 18.46 -12.94
N CYS A 210 4.74 17.90 -11.73
CA CYS A 210 4.45 16.49 -11.52
C CYS A 210 3.02 16.19 -11.95
N SER A 211 2.87 15.32 -12.95
CA SER A 211 1.55 15.04 -13.52
C SER A 211 0.90 13.80 -12.90
N GLU A 212 1.69 12.79 -12.54
CA GLU A 212 1.18 11.53 -11.99
C GLU A 212 2.12 10.95 -10.93
N ILE A 213 1.56 10.53 -9.80
CA ILE A 213 2.22 9.61 -8.86
C ILE A 213 1.24 8.49 -8.51
N LEU A 214 1.67 7.25 -8.72
CA LEU A 214 0.98 6.04 -8.27
C LEU A 214 1.85 5.32 -7.24
N LEU A 215 1.31 5.13 -6.04
CA LEU A 215 1.86 4.24 -5.01
C LEU A 215 0.81 3.14 -4.74
N ASP A 216 1.05 1.92 -5.22
CA ASP A 216 0.18 0.76 -4.97
C ASP A 216 0.99 -0.33 -4.27
N ASN A 217 0.58 -0.76 -3.07
CA ASN A 217 1.35 -1.69 -2.23
C ASN A 217 2.79 -1.20 -1.95
N VAL A 218 2.92 0.05 -1.52
CA VAL A 218 4.20 0.68 -1.17
C VAL A 218 4.31 0.85 0.34
N ILE A 219 5.51 0.68 0.89
CA ILE A 219 5.84 1.05 2.27
C ILE A 219 6.77 2.26 2.24
N VAL A 220 6.42 3.33 2.95
CA VAL A 220 7.24 4.53 3.11
C VAL A 220 7.51 4.74 4.61
N GLU A 221 8.79 4.80 4.98
CA GLU A 221 9.19 4.90 6.40
C GLU A 221 10.43 5.76 6.65
N TYR A 222 10.57 6.24 7.91
CA TYR A 222 11.69 7.03 8.41
C TYR A 222 11.87 8.40 7.75
N THR A 223 10.76 9.00 7.31
CA THR A 223 10.74 10.34 6.70
C THR A 223 10.60 11.46 7.72
N GLY A 224 10.62 12.71 7.26
CA GLY A 224 10.36 13.89 8.07
C GLY A 224 11.58 14.76 8.34
N ALA A 225 12.63 14.63 7.52
CA ALA A 225 13.88 15.38 7.66
C ALA A 225 13.64 16.89 7.75
N THR A 226 14.40 17.55 8.62
CA THR A 226 14.47 19.01 8.68
C THR A 226 15.28 19.53 7.51
N THR A 227 14.72 20.45 6.73
CA THR A 227 15.42 21.09 5.61
C THR A 227 16.58 21.95 6.11
N THR A 228 17.62 22.01 5.31
CA THR A 228 18.68 23.02 5.37
C THR A 228 18.43 24.05 4.27
N SER A 229 19.15 25.17 4.30
CA SER A 229 19.14 26.13 3.18
C SER A 229 19.66 25.54 1.86
N ALA A 230 20.37 24.41 1.91
CA ALA A 230 20.86 23.67 0.75
C ALA A 230 19.90 22.58 0.27
N SER A 231 18.80 22.32 0.98
CA SER A 231 17.82 21.31 0.59
C SER A 231 17.16 21.70 -0.74
N PRO A 232 17.14 20.81 -1.76
CA PRO A 232 16.56 21.12 -3.07
C PRO A 232 15.11 21.62 -3.00
N SER A 233 14.30 21.08 -2.08
CA SER A 233 12.93 21.49 -1.83
C SER A 233 12.83 22.94 -1.31
N ALA A 234 13.71 23.34 -0.39
CA ALA A 234 13.79 24.68 0.16
C ALA A 234 14.28 25.68 -0.89
N VAL A 235 15.34 25.33 -1.62
CA VAL A 235 15.90 26.16 -2.71
C VAL A 235 14.87 26.38 -3.82
N SER A 236 14.12 25.34 -4.18
CA SER A 236 13.16 25.38 -5.29
C SER A 236 11.73 25.74 -4.85
N GLY A 237 11.50 26.02 -3.57
CA GLY A 237 10.18 26.35 -3.02
C GLY A 237 9.12 25.26 -3.23
N LEU A 238 9.51 23.99 -3.23
CA LEU A 238 8.62 22.85 -3.52
C LEU A 238 7.72 22.49 -2.33
N PHE A 239 8.18 22.79 -1.12
CA PHE A 239 7.48 22.60 0.13
C PHE A 239 7.97 23.66 1.11
N LYS A 240 7.07 24.29 1.88
CA LYS A 240 7.33 25.33 2.91
C LYS A 240 8.69 26.03 2.72
N ALA A 241 8.70 27.11 1.92
CA ALA A 241 9.90 27.72 1.34
C ALA A 241 10.88 28.38 2.33
N ALA A 242 11.46 27.59 3.24
CA ALA A 242 12.48 28.00 4.19
C ALA A 242 13.32 26.79 4.67
N GLY A 243 14.59 27.04 5.00
CA GLY A 243 15.40 26.09 5.77
C GLY A 243 14.95 26.01 7.22
N GLY A 244 15.08 24.85 7.85
CA GLY A 244 14.64 24.58 9.22
C GLY A 244 13.23 24.02 9.34
N GLU A 245 12.54 23.81 8.22
CA GLU A 245 11.19 23.24 8.18
C GLU A 245 11.26 21.72 8.09
N ASN A 246 10.38 21.03 8.80
CA ASN A 246 10.31 19.58 8.70
C ASN A 246 9.52 19.17 7.47
N MET A 247 10.11 18.31 6.65
CA MET A 247 9.48 17.67 5.50
C MET A 247 8.45 16.62 5.93
N VAL A 248 7.73 16.05 4.97
CA VAL A 248 6.65 15.07 5.18
C VAL A 248 6.93 13.82 4.36
N ALA A 249 6.23 12.71 4.62
CA ALA A 249 6.53 11.46 3.89
C ALA A 249 6.19 11.55 2.40
N PHE A 250 5.11 12.25 2.08
CA PHE A 250 4.64 12.48 0.71
C PHE A 250 4.00 13.87 0.59
N ASN A 251 4.41 14.66 -0.41
CA ASN A 251 3.70 15.88 -0.77
C ASN A 251 3.57 16.15 -2.27
N THR A 252 2.61 17.01 -2.62
CA THR A 252 2.35 17.42 -4.01
C THR A 252 2.13 18.92 -4.11
N ASN A 253 2.42 19.49 -5.29
CA ASN A 253 2.24 20.91 -5.53
C ASN A 253 1.53 21.29 -6.85
N ASN A 254 1.16 20.32 -7.71
CA ASN A 254 0.48 20.59 -8.99
C ASN A 254 -1.05 20.46 -8.88
N PRO A 255 -1.84 21.55 -9.05
CA PRO A 255 -3.31 21.52 -9.04
C PRO A 255 -3.97 20.61 -10.08
N THR A 256 -3.29 20.35 -11.21
CA THR A 256 -3.80 19.47 -12.28
C THR A 256 -3.25 18.05 -12.22
N GLY A 257 -2.35 17.76 -11.26
CA GLY A 257 -1.75 16.45 -11.09
C GLY A 257 -2.77 15.40 -10.61
N LYS A 258 -2.47 14.13 -10.88
CA LYS A 258 -3.28 12.98 -10.47
C LYS A 258 -2.45 12.09 -9.57
N TYR A 259 -2.96 11.80 -8.37
CA TYR A 259 -2.19 11.08 -7.36
C TYR A 259 -3.03 9.95 -6.77
N VAL A 260 -2.54 8.72 -6.87
CA VAL A 260 -3.21 7.55 -6.30
C VAL A 260 -2.27 6.89 -5.32
N ILE A 261 -2.72 6.75 -4.08
CA ILE A 261 -2.01 6.01 -3.04
C ILE A 261 -2.99 4.96 -2.51
N THR A 262 -2.73 3.70 -2.82
CA THR A 262 -3.61 2.60 -2.48
C THR A 262 -2.85 1.42 -1.90
N ASN A 263 -3.47 0.70 -0.97
CA ASN A 263 -2.91 -0.51 -0.34
C ASN A 263 -1.51 -0.29 0.29
N SER A 264 -1.17 0.95 0.62
CA SER A 264 0.19 1.35 1.00
C SER A 264 0.30 1.60 2.50
N THR A 265 1.51 1.55 3.04
CA THR A 265 1.79 1.79 4.46
C THR A 265 2.70 2.99 4.64
N PHE A 266 2.30 3.92 5.49
CA PHE A 266 3.16 4.99 5.99
C PHE A 266 3.44 4.74 7.46
N ARG A 267 4.71 4.56 7.80
CA ARG A 267 5.08 4.29 9.19
C ARG A 267 6.39 4.89 9.64
N ASN A 268 6.55 5.06 10.94
CA ASN A 268 7.80 5.54 11.54
C ASN A 268 8.25 6.86 10.90
N ASN A 269 7.34 7.83 10.79
CA ASN A 269 7.61 9.12 10.15
C ASN A 269 7.56 10.23 11.19
N GLY A 270 8.51 11.16 11.16
CA GLY A 270 8.59 12.24 12.15
C GLY A 270 7.53 13.35 12.02
N GLU A 271 6.83 13.41 10.89
CA GLU A 271 5.84 14.45 10.51
C GLU A 271 4.61 13.82 9.83
N ASP A 272 3.78 14.66 9.20
CA ASP A 272 2.69 14.23 8.33
C ASP A 272 3.13 13.13 7.36
N ALA A 273 2.29 12.12 7.21
CA ALA A 273 2.48 11.09 6.20
C ALA A 273 2.14 11.63 4.81
N ILE A 274 0.92 12.17 4.63
CA ILE A 274 0.48 12.75 3.36
C ILE A 274 0.15 14.22 3.57
N TYR A 275 0.77 15.10 2.77
CA TYR A 275 0.41 16.51 2.67
C TYR A 275 0.15 16.85 1.20
N VAL A 276 -1.08 17.14 0.80
CA VAL A 276 -1.36 17.52 -0.59
C VAL A 276 -1.82 18.96 -0.70
N GLN A 277 -1.19 19.70 -1.62
CA GLN A 277 -1.59 21.03 -2.03
C GLN A 277 -1.62 21.10 -3.55
N GLY A 278 -2.79 20.93 -4.14
CA GLY A 278 -2.92 20.71 -5.57
C GLY A 278 -3.07 19.23 -5.94
N GLY A 279 -4.07 18.94 -6.76
CA GLY A 279 -4.21 17.67 -7.46
C GLY A 279 -5.52 16.94 -7.19
N SER A 280 -5.87 16.05 -8.12
CA SER A 280 -6.93 15.07 -7.95
C SER A 280 -6.36 13.82 -7.30
N CYS A 281 -6.84 13.47 -6.11
CA CYS A 281 -6.21 12.45 -5.27
C CYS A 281 -7.19 11.35 -4.86
N ILE A 282 -6.73 10.10 -4.91
CA ILE A 282 -7.43 8.94 -4.35
C ILE A 282 -6.52 8.26 -3.34
N PHE A 283 -6.94 8.23 -2.07
CA PHE A 283 -6.19 7.63 -0.95
C PHE A 283 -6.99 6.49 -0.31
N MET A 284 -6.65 5.24 -0.66
CA MET A 284 -7.51 4.11 -0.30
C MET A 284 -6.79 2.93 0.32
N ASN A 285 -7.45 2.27 1.28
CA ASN A 285 -6.97 1.00 1.84
C ASN A 285 -5.53 1.08 2.41
N ASN A 286 -5.10 2.27 2.83
CA ASN A 286 -3.76 2.46 3.36
C ASN A 286 -3.73 2.23 4.87
N LEU A 287 -2.54 1.88 5.37
CA LEU A 287 -2.24 1.78 6.79
C LEU A 287 -1.30 2.91 7.20
N PHE A 288 -1.68 3.65 8.24
CA PHE A 288 -0.84 4.67 8.86
C PHE A 288 -0.59 4.27 10.31
N HIS A 289 0.67 4.22 10.73
CA HIS A 289 1.00 4.04 12.14
C HIS A 289 2.33 4.66 12.53
N ALA A 290 2.47 5.11 13.78
CA ALA A 290 3.64 5.87 14.21
C ALA A 290 3.95 7.05 13.26
N VAL A 291 2.97 7.95 13.14
CA VAL A 291 3.04 9.16 12.32
C VAL A 291 3.10 10.37 13.24
N GLY A 292 4.23 11.09 13.19
CA GLY A 292 4.49 12.29 13.96
C GLY A 292 5.07 12.05 15.35
N GLU A 293 6.08 12.82 15.77
CA GLU A 293 6.64 12.74 17.13
C GLU A 293 5.93 13.71 18.08
N SER A 294 6.06 15.01 17.80
CA SER A 294 5.49 16.13 18.54
C SER A 294 4.37 16.82 17.75
N GLY A 295 4.25 16.53 16.46
CA GLY A 295 3.14 16.85 15.57
C GLY A 295 3.14 15.86 14.40
N GLY A 296 2.03 15.74 13.68
CA GLY A 296 1.96 14.92 12.47
C GLY A 296 0.56 14.41 12.20
N GLU A 297 0.19 14.45 10.93
CA GLU A 297 -1.11 13.99 10.44
C GLU A 297 -1.01 12.80 9.49
N ALA A 298 -1.99 11.89 9.54
CA ALA A 298 -2.02 10.83 8.54
C ALA A 298 -2.29 11.42 7.14
N ILE A 299 -3.31 12.26 7.01
CA ILE A 299 -3.66 12.96 5.76
C ILE A 299 -3.94 14.44 6.03
N ASN A 300 -3.11 15.30 5.45
CA ASN A 300 -3.20 16.75 5.48
C ASN A 300 -3.56 17.28 4.07
N VAL A 301 -4.68 17.97 3.95
CA VAL A 301 -5.20 18.48 2.67
C VAL A 301 -5.25 19.99 2.71
N LYS A 302 -4.70 20.62 1.65
CA LYS A 302 -4.62 22.06 1.44
C LYS A 302 -5.29 22.47 0.13
N ALA A 303 -5.30 23.77 -0.17
CA ALA A 303 -5.91 24.30 -1.38
C ALA A 303 -5.38 23.67 -2.69
N GLY A 304 -6.23 23.68 -3.71
CA GLY A 304 -5.99 23.18 -5.05
C GLY A 304 -6.29 21.68 -5.22
N THR A 305 -6.81 21.02 -4.19
CA THR A 305 -7.03 19.57 -4.20
C THR A 305 -8.48 19.20 -4.36
N LYS A 306 -8.72 18.06 -5.02
CA LYS A 306 -9.97 17.30 -4.94
C LYS A 306 -9.62 15.87 -4.52
N VAL A 307 -10.09 15.43 -3.35
CA VAL A 307 -9.62 14.21 -2.70
C VAL A 307 -10.77 13.27 -2.35
N ASP A 308 -10.61 11.98 -2.62
CA ASP A 308 -11.39 10.93 -1.95
C ASP A 308 -10.44 10.10 -1.07
N ALA A 309 -10.75 9.96 0.21
CA ALA A 309 -9.98 9.17 1.17
C ALA A 309 -10.88 8.15 1.89
N ALA A 310 -10.69 6.86 1.58
CA ALA A 310 -11.57 5.81 2.10
C ALA A 310 -10.91 4.46 2.38
N GLY A 311 -11.44 3.71 3.34
CA GLY A 311 -10.92 2.39 3.69
C GLY A 311 -9.57 2.43 4.40
N ASN A 312 -9.10 3.59 4.85
CA ASN A 312 -7.80 3.72 5.51
C ASN A 312 -7.88 3.35 6.99
N ILE A 313 -6.83 2.70 7.49
CA ILE A 313 -6.63 2.43 8.91
C ILE A 313 -5.55 3.39 9.42
N MET A 314 -5.88 4.21 10.40
CA MET A 314 -5.01 5.26 10.93
C MET A 314 -4.81 5.05 12.43
N PHE A 315 -3.72 4.39 12.79
CA PHE A 315 -3.40 4.07 14.18
C PHE A 315 -2.38 5.06 14.75
N SER A 316 -2.77 5.79 15.79
CA SER A 316 -1.92 6.74 16.50
C SER A 316 -1.19 7.79 15.63
N PRO A 317 -1.85 8.46 14.66
CA PRO A 317 -1.33 9.72 14.16
C PRO A 317 -1.32 10.75 15.31
N ASN A 318 -0.21 11.45 15.47
CA ASN A 318 0.07 12.19 16.70
C ASN A 318 -0.85 13.38 16.93
N THR A 319 -1.20 14.14 15.88
CA THR A 319 -2.12 15.29 15.99
C THR A 319 -3.51 14.97 15.46
N ASN A 320 -3.62 14.55 14.19
CA ASN A 320 -4.90 14.23 13.57
C ASN A 320 -4.77 13.07 12.58
N ALA A 321 -5.80 12.26 12.44
CA ALA A 321 -5.93 11.41 11.27
C ALA A 321 -6.12 12.28 10.01
N PHE A 322 -7.00 13.28 10.10
CA PHE A 322 -7.24 14.22 9.02
C PHE A 322 -7.06 15.67 9.46
N LYS A 323 -6.26 16.45 8.73
CA LYS A 323 -6.20 17.90 8.83
C LYS A 323 -6.57 18.50 7.49
N LEU A 324 -7.74 19.13 7.42
CA LEU A 324 -8.38 19.56 6.18
C LEU A 324 -8.51 21.08 6.20
N SER A 325 -7.91 21.76 5.23
CA SER A 325 -7.81 23.22 5.21
C SER A 325 -7.81 23.76 3.79
N ASN A 326 -8.38 24.94 3.54
CA ASN A 326 -8.17 25.66 2.28
C ASN A 326 -6.97 26.62 2.34
N SER A 327 -6.06 26.44 3.30
CA SER A 327 -4.85 27.27 3.36
C SER A 327 -4.03 27.13 2.07
N GLY A 328 -3.49 28.26 1.60
CA GLY A 328 -2.77 28.36 0.33
C GLY A 328 -3.66 28.54 -0.91
N ALA A 329 -4.95 28.85 -0.73
CA ALA A 329 -5.85 29.16 -1.83
C ALA A 329 -5.44 30.44 -2.58
N SER A 330 -5.63 30.41 -3.90
CA SER A 330 -5.33 31.53 -4.78
C SER A 330 -6.13 31.38 -6.08
N ALA A 331 -6.02 32.33 -7.01
CA ALA A 331 -6.64 32.20 -8.33
C ALA A 331 -6.16 30.94 -9.10
N SER A 332 -4.94 30.45 -8.83
CA SER A 332 -4.38 29.24 -9.44
C SER A 332 -4.52 27.98 -8.58
N ARG A 333 -4.99 28.11 -7.33
CA ARG A 333 -5.23 27.01 -6.40
C ARG A 333 -6.66 27.08 -5.89
N PRO A 334 -7.62 26.39 -6.55
CA PRO A 334 -9.01 26.43 -6.18
C PRO A 334 -9.24 25.85 -4.78
N GLN A 335 -10.48 25.95 -4.30
CA GLN A 335 -10.86 25.43 -2.99
C GLN A 335 -10.45 23.96 -2.79
N ALA A 336 -9.91 23.64 -1.61
CA ALA A 336 -9.71 22.27 -1.17
C ALA A 336 -11.07 21.57 -1.01
N GLN A 337 -11.23 20.42 -1.69
CA GLN A 337 -12.43 19.60 -1.64
C GLN A 337 -12.08 18.17 -1.25
N ILE A 338 -12.84 17.57 -0.32
CA ILE A 338 -12.58 16.18 0.11
C ILE A 338 -13.82 15.42 0.55
N TYR A 339 -13.91 14.15 0.14
CA TYR A 339 -14.67 13.12 0.85
C TYR A 339 -13.72 12.27 1.69
N ALA A 340 -13.91 12.28 3.01
CA ALA A 340 -13.20 11.40 3.95
C ALA A 340 -14.21 10.44 4.58
N TYR A 341 -14.25 9.20 4.09
CA TYR A 341 -15.31 8.27 4.47
C TYR A 341 -14.87 6.84 4.67
N ASN A 342 -15.59 6.10 5.52
CA ASN A 342 -15.29 4.69 5.78
C ASN A 342 -13.81 4.47 6.16
N ASN A 343 -13.25 5.31 7.04
CA ASN A 343 -11.91 5.12 7.60
C ASN A 343 -12.00 4.66 9.06
N THR A 344 -11.06 3.83 9.52
CA THR A 344 -10.92 3.49 10.94
C THR A 344 -9.77 4.28 11.53
N ILE A 345 -10.08 5.16 12.48
CA ILE A 345 -9.14 6.05 13.17
C ILE A 345 -9.02 5.57 14.61
N ILE A 346 -7.83 5.16 15.02
CA ILE A 346 -7.57 4.60 16.35
C ILE A 346 -6.50 5.43 17.05
N ASN A 347 -6.70 5.78 18.33
CA ASN A 347 -5.69 6.46 19.15
C ASN A 347 -5.14 7.77 18.54
N SER A 348 -5.92 8.45 17.70
CA SER A 348 -5.48 9.71 17.09
C SER A 348 -5.46 10.85 18.12
N GLY A 349 -4.48 11.75 17.98
CA GLY A 349 -4.49 13.04 18.66
C GLY A 349 -3.98 13.04 20.10
N TRP A 350 -3.49 11.90 20.62
CA TRP A 350 -2.78 11.82 21.91
C TRP A 350 -1.37 12.38 21.81
N ARG A 351 -1.30 13.68 21.54
CA ARG A 351 -0.09 14.39 21.15
C ARG A 351 0.98 14.38 22.24
N ARG A 352 2.19 13.96 21.88
CA ARG A 352 3.35 13.89 22.80
C ARG A 352 4.13 15.21 22.92
N ASP A 353 3.46 16.36 22.81
CA ASP A 353 4.06 17.68 23.05
C ASP A 353 3.74 18.15 24.48
N PRO A 354 4.75 18.34 25.34
CA PRO A 354 4.54 18.67 26.76
C PRO A 354 3.86 20.02 26.96
N ASN A 355 3.83 20.91 25.95
CA ASN A 355 3.36 22.28 26.13
C ASN A 355 1.89 22.48 25.76
N LYS A 356 1.30 21.64 24.89
CA LYS A 356 -0.03 21.92 24.32
C LYS A 356 -0.81 20.66 23.95
N PRO A 357 -1.93 20.35 24.63
CA PRO A 357 -2.93 19.42 24.11
C PRO A 357 -3.56 20.07 22.87
N LYS A 358 -3.27 19.52 21.70
CA LYS A 358 -3.77 20.01 20.41
C LYS A 358 -4.07 18.82 19.53
N GLY A 359 -5.20 18.86 18.85
CA GLY A 359 -5.57 17.87 17.86
C GLY A 359 -7.07 17.65 17.79
N GLY A 360 -7.45 16.83 16.83
CA GLY A 360 -8.75 16.25 16.57
C GLY A 360 -8.53 14.85 16.00
N SER A 361 -9.52 13.97 16.01
CA SER A 361 -9.44 12.82 15.09
C SER A 361 -9.48 13.32 13.66
N VAL A 362 -10.39 14.28 13.42
CA VAL A 362 -10.56 15.00 12.17
C VAL A 362 -10.63 16.48 12.51
N TRP A 363 -9.84 17.30 11.83
CA TRP A 363 -9.82 18.75 11.99
C TRP A 363 -10.09 19.46 10.66
N LEU A 364 -11.15 20.26 10.60
CA LEU A 364 -11.50 21.08 9.44
C LEU A 364 -11.31 22.56 9.76
N GLU A 365 -10.74 23.35 8.85
CA GLU A 365 -10.59 24.80 9.04
C GLU A 365 -10.48 25.56 7.72
N ALA A 366 -10.49 26.88 7.83
CA ALA A 366 -10.12 27.83 6.79
C ALA A 366 -10.73 27.50 5.43
N GLY A 367 -12.04 27.35 5.32
CA GLY A 367 -12.78 27.35 4.06
C GLY A 367 -12.71 26.06 3.24
N VAL A 368 -12.21 24.95 3.78
CA VAL A 368 -12.25 23.65 3.08
C VAL A 368 -13.69 23.19 2.87
N LEU A 369 -14.01 22.63 1.70
CA LEU A 369 -15.29 21.94 1.47
C LEU A 369 -15.09 20.44 1.71
N ALA A 370 -15.53 19.97 2.88
CA ALA A 370 -15.28 18.62 3.32
C ALA A 370 -16.56 17.85 3.66
N TYR A 371 -16.58 16.58 3.29
CA TYR A 371 -17.64 15.63 3.59
C TYR A 371 -17.05 14.45 4.38
N VAL A 372 -17.33 14.42 5.68
CA VAL A 372 -16.76 13.46 6.63
C VAL A 372 -17.88 12.52 7.10
N TYR A 373 -17.91 11.32 6.52
CA TYR A 373 -19.00 10.35 6.71
C TYR A 373 -18.47 8.96 7.06
N ASN A 374 -19.22 8.18 7.81
CA ASN A 374 -18.98 6.75 8.05
C ASN A 374 -17.61 6.40 8.66
N ASN A 375 -16.90 7.35 9.27
CA ASN A 375 -15.63 7.04 9.91
C ASN A 375 -15.86 6.42 11.28
N LEU A 376 -15.06 5.41 11.60
CA LEU A 376 -15.05 4.75 12.91
C LEU A 376 -13.86 5.28 13.70
N VAL A 377 -14.13 6.11 14.70
CA VAL A 377 -13.16 6.74 15.58
C VAL A 377 -13.13 6.00 16.91
N VAL A 378 -11.98 5.46 17.29
CA VAL A 378 -11.84 4.56 18.44
C VAL A 378 -10.69 5.02 19.32
N ASN A 379 -10.94 5.22 20.61
CA ASN A 379 -9.90 5.60 21.58
C ASN A 379 -9.08 6.84 21.20
N SER A 380 -9.56 7.69 20.29
CA SER A 380 -8.88 8.93 19.93
C SER A 380 -9.15 10.02 20.96
N MET A 381 -8.20 10.95 21.11
CA MET A 381 -8.29 11.98 22.15
C MET A 381 -9.50 12.89 21.97
N PHE A 382 -9.87 13.22 20.73
CA PHE A 382 -11.03 14.07 20.42
C PHE A 382 -11.79 13.53 19.22
N GLY A 383 -13.06 13.92 19.07
CA GLY A 383 -13.88 13.58 17.92
C GLY A 383 -13.57 14.43 16.68
N ASN A 384 -14.63 14.77 15.96
CA ASN A 384 -14.63 15.72 14.84
C ASN A 384 -14.53 17.15 15.36
N LYS A 385 -13.55 17.92 14.90
CA LYS A 385 -13.35 19.32 15.32
C LYS A 385 -13.33 20.28 14.14
N ALA A 386 -13.99 21.41 14.29
CA ALA A 386 -13.98 22.50 13.34
C ALA A 386 -14.35 23.82 14.04
N PRO A 387 -13.44 24.80 14.12
CA PRO A 387 -13.79 26.11 14.66
C PRO A 387 -14.87 26.76 13.78
N SER A 388 -15.80 27.50 14.39
CA SER A 388 -16.85 28.24 13.67
C SER A 388 -17.65 27.42 12.63
N PHE A 389 -17.85 26.12 12.88
CA PHE A 389 -18.54 25.22 11.98
C PHE A 389 -19.95 25.72 11.62
N GLY A 390 -20.25 25.79 10.31
CA GLY A 390 -21.55 26.28 9.81
C GLY A 390 -21.77 27.79 9.94
N VAL A 391 -20.77 28.55 10.42
CA VAL A 391 -20.90 29.99 10.70
C VAL A 391 -19.94 30.83 9.88
N ASN A 392 -18.63 30.53 9.91
CA ASN A 392 -17.61 31.38 9.31
C ASN A 392 -16.55 30.56 8.58
N ALA A 393 -16.55 30.64 7.24
CA ALA A 393 -15.62 29.89 6.38
C ALA A 393 -14.19 30.48 6.32
N THR A 394 -13.93 31.65 6.89
CA THR A 394 -12.56 32.19 6.99
C THR A 394 -11.77 31.49 8.09
N ILE A 395 -12.42 31.20 9.23
CA ILE A 395 -11.81 30.51 10.38
C ILE A 395 -12.11 29.01 10.29
N GLY A 396 -13.39 28.68 10.15
CA GLY A 396 -13.90 27.32 10.01
C GLY A 396 -13.92 26.83 8.57
N PRO A 397 -14.40 25.60 8.33
CA PRO A 397 -14.60 25.09 6.98
C PRO A 397 -15.69 25.87 6.22
N ASP A 398 -15.79 25.58 4.92
CA ASP A 398 -16.93 26.01 4.10
C ASP A 398 -18.25 25.62 4.79
N VAL A 399 -19.22 26.53 4.81
CA VAL A 399 -20.52 26.35 5.47
C VAL A 399 -21.33 25.18 4.91
N ASN A 400 -21.00 24.72 3.70
CA ASN A 400 -21.62 23.56 3.07
C ASN A 400 -20.95 22.23 3.47
N SER A 401 -19.82 22.28 4.19
CA SER A 401 -19.17 21.08 4.71
C SER A 401 -20.09 20.29 5.64
N LYS A 402 -19.86 18.98 5.70
CA LYS A 402 -20.64 18.05 6.50
C LYS A 402 -19.72 17.15 7.31
N MET A 403 -20.04 17.03 8.60
CA MET A 403 -19.44 16.07 9.52
C MET A 403 -20.62 15.38 10.22
N GLU A 404 -20.99 14.20 9.73
CA GLU A 404 -22.19 13.49 10.16
C GLU A 404 -22.09 11.99 9.86
N TYR A 405 -22.92 11.16 10.49
CA TYR A 405 -22.84 9.71 10.38
C TYR A 405 -21.43 9.16 10.70
N ASN A 406 -20.80 9.58 11.79
CA ASN A 406 -19.55 8.97 12.27
C ASN A 406 -19.79 8.22 13.58
N PHE A 407 -18.96 7.22 13.86
CA PHE A 407 -19.07 6.37 15.04
C PHE A 407 -17.87 6.60 15.97
N PHE A 408 -18.12 6.97 17.23
CA PHE A 408 -17.11 7.31 18.23
C PHE A 408 -17.16 6.32 19.40
N ALA A 409 -16.21 5.39 19.45
CA ALA A 409 -16.06 4.42 20.51
C ALA A 409 -14.94 4.83 21.51
N SER A 410 -15.17 4.59 22.79
CA SER A 410 -14.18 4.77 23.85
C SER A 410 -14.09 3.50 24.68
N GLY A 411 -12.90 2.93 24.78
CA GLY A 411 -12.51 1.95 25.78
C GLY A 411 -12.23 2.61 27.13
N THR A 412 -11.68 1.82 28.06
CA THR A 412 -11.42 2.21 29.46
C THR A 412 -10.05 2.83 29.70
N GLN A 413 -9.17 2.80 28.70
CA GLN A 413 -7.79 3.25 28.83
C GLN A 413 -7.68 4.75 29.11
N LYS A 414 -6.75 5.09 30.01
CA LYS A 414 -6.50 6.46 30.48
C LYS A 414 -5.13 6.93 30.03
N SER A 415 -5.03 8.17 29.57
CA SER A 415 -3.76 8.82 29.33
C SER A 415 -3.10 9.19 30.66
N THR A 416 -1.82 8.85 30.78
CA THR A 416 -0.96 9.25 31.90
C THR A 416 -0.11 10.48 31.58
N ILE A 417 -0.25 11.02 30.37
CA ILE A 417 0.54 12.15 29.87
C ILE A 417 0.07 13.44 30.58
N PRO A 418 0.96 14.20 31.24
CA PRO A 418 0.58 15.32 32.10
C PRO A 418 -0.33 16.37 31.45
N GLN A 419 -0.03 16.80 30.22
CA GLN A 419 -0.82 17.83 29.53
C GLN A 419 -2.26 17.38 29.23
N HIS A 420 -2.51 16.08 29.08
CA HIS A 420 -3.86 15.56 28.87
C HIS A 420 -4.65 15.56 30.18
N VAL A 421 -3.99 15.19 31.28
CA VAL A 421 -4.56 15.22 32.63
C VAL A 421 -4.89 16.67 33.04
N THR A 422 -3.97 17.61 32.85
CA THR A 422 -4.19 19.03 33.17
C THR A 422 -5.34 19.64 32.35
N ASN A 423 -5.53 19.18 31.12
CA ASN A 423 -6.65 19.62 30.27
C ASN A 423 -7.96 18.86 30.53
N GLY A 424 -7.97 17.89 31.45
CA GLY A 424 -9.16 17.11 31.80
C GLY A 424 -9.62 16.11 30.73
N THR A 425 -8.84 15.84 29.69
CA THR A 425 -9.14 14.80 28.68
C THR A 425 -8.30 13.57 28.97
N ILE A 426 -8.76 12.70 29.86
CA ILE A 426 -7.98 11.56 30.37
C ILE A 426 -8.32 10.29 29.61
N THR A 427 -9.58 10.11 29.23
CA THR A 427 -10.09 9.04 28.37
C THR A 427 -10.54 9.61 27.02
N ALA A 428 -10.72 8.76 26.02
CA ALA A 428 -11.29 9.19 24.75
C ALA A 428 -12.73 9.73 24.90
N PHE A 429 -13.51 9.13 25.82
CA PHE A 429 -14.86 9.59 26.14
C PHE A 429 -14.91 11.06 26.55
N ASP A 430 -13.94 11.54 27.34
CA ASP A 430 -13.89 12.93 27.79
C ASP A 430 -13.82 13.91 26.59
N GLY A 431 -13.02 13.57 25.57
CA GLY A 431 -12.86 14.40 24.39
C GLY A 431 -13.99 14.28 23.35
N PHE A 432 -14.98 13.44 23.62
CA PHE A 432 -16.21 13.30 22.83
C PHE A 432 -17.41 14.04 23.46
N GLN A 433 -17.24 14.62 24.65
CA GLN A 433 -18.34 15.24 25.39
C GLN A 433 -18.80 16.58 24.79
N PRO A 434 -20.08 16.94 24.96
CA PRO A 434 -20.54 18.29 24.64
C PRO A 434 -19.74 19.32 25.44
N GLY A 435 -19.48 20.48 24.85
CA GLY A 435 -18.70 21.55 25.48
C GLY A 435 -17.19 21.49 25.26
N VAL A 436 -16.66 20.39 24.70
CA VAL A 436 -15.29 20.37 24.17
C VAL A 436 -15.17 21.43 23.06
N VAL A 437 -14.21 22.34 23.19
CA VAL A 437 -13.99 23.46 22.25
C VAL A 437 -13.86 22.95 20.81
N ASP A 438 -14.56 23.60 19.88
CA ASP A 438 -14.61 23.28 18.45
C ASP A 438 -15.13 21.87 18.09
N LEU A 439 -15.64 21.09 19.05
CA LEU A 439 -16.22 19.79 18.76
C LEU A 439 -17.51 19.95 17.94
N VAL A 440 -17.59 19.24 16.81
CA VAL A 440 -18.79 19.16 15.98
C VAL A 440 -19.51 17.86 16.30
N ARG A 441 -20.74 17.99 16.82
CA ARG A 441 -21.65 16.85 17.04
C ARG A 441 -22.86 16.99 16.15
N ASN A 442 -23.19 15.93 15.42
CA ASN A 442 -24.43 15.81 14.68
C ASN A 442 -25.33 14.74 15.33
N THR A 443 -26.65 14.87 15.19
CA THR A 443 -27.62 13.89 15.72
C THR A 443 -27.55 12.53 15.01
N THR A 444 -26.96 12.49 13.82
CA THR A 444 -26.72 11.25 13.06
C THR A 444 -25.43 10.55 13.44
N ASP A 445 -24.54 11.20 14.20
CA ASP A 445 -23.35 10.55 14.74
C ASP A 445 -23.73 9.62 15.91
N ILE A 446 -22.93 8.57 16.10
CA ILE A 446 -23.06 7.62 17.19
C ILE A 446 -21.90 7.82 18.16
N TYR A 447 -22.19 8.14 19.41
CA TYR A 447 -21.20 8.34 20.46
C TYR A 447 -21.35 7.28 21.57
N ALA A 448 -20.21 6.81 22.10
CA ALA A 448 -20.15 6.08 23.37
C ALA A 448 -20.79 6.91 24.50
N GLY A 449 -21.60 6.25 25.34
CA GLY A 449 -22.25 6.87 26.50
C GLY A 449 -21.36 6.93 27.74
N SER A 450 -20.26 6.18 27.77
CA SER A 450 -19.22 6.20 28.81
C SER A 450 -17.92 5.62 28.28
N ALA A 451 -16.82 5.79 29.03
CA ALA A 451 -15.59 5.03 28.77
C ALA A 451 -15.83 3.54 29.03
N GLY A 452 -15.57 2.69 28.03
CA GLY A 452 -15.85 1.25 28.09
C GLY A 452 -17.30 0.87 27.78
N ASP A 453 -18.09 1.74 27.13
CA ASP A 453 -19.47 1.45 26.74
C ASP A 453 -19.56 0.25 25.79
N ALA A 454 -19.93 -0.91 26.34
CA ALA A 454 -20.07 -2.16 25.61
C ALA A 454 -21.14 -2.12 24.50
N THR A 455 -22.13 -1.21 24.58
CA THR A 455 -23.15 -1.04 23.53
C THR A 455 -22.61 -0.30 22.30
N LYS A 456 -21.42 0.29 22.43
CA LYS A 456 -20.69 1.03 21.40
C LYS A 456 -19.29 0.48 21.16
N ASP A 457 -19.00 -0.70 21.68
CA ASP A 457 -17.79 -1.43 21.33
C ASP A 457 -17.86 -1.82 19.83
N PRO A 458 -16.87 -1.44 19.00
CA PRO A 458 -16.87 -1.82 17.58
C PRO A 458 -16.76 -3.33 17.35
N LYS A 459 -16.38 -4.13 18.36
CA LYS A 459 -16.19 -5.57 18.29
C LYS A 459 -15.31 -5.95 17.11
N PHE A 460 -14.09 -5.42 17.09
CA PHE A 460 -13.09 -5.83 16.11
C PHE A 460 -12.80 -7.33 16.22
N VAL A 461 -12.44 -7.97 15.11
CA VAL A 461 -12.05 -9.39 15.08
C VAL A 461 -10.84 -9.62 15.99
N ASN A 462 -9.85 -8.72 15.95
CA ASN A 462 -8.70 -8.77 16.85
C ASN A 462 -8.14 -7.38 17.14
N PHE A 463 -8.62 -6.72 18.19
CA PHE A 463 -7.99 -5.52 18.75
C PHE A 463 -8.36 -5.38 20.23
N PRO A 464 -7.39 -5.27 21.14
CA PRO A 464 -7.68 -5.15 22.56
C PRO A 464 -8.04 -3.70 22.90
N LEU A 465 -9.32 -3.35 22.68
CA LEU A 465 -9.88 -2.00 22.85
C LEU A 465 -9.60 -1.42 24.24
N ASN A 466 -9.69 -2.25 25.27
CA ASN A 466 -9.57 -1.83 26.66
C ASN A 466 -8.17 -2.03 27.26
N ASP A 467 -7.22 -2.60 26.51
CA ASP A 467 -5.85 -2.83 27.01
C ASP A 467 -4.78 -2.07 26.23
N THR A 468 -5.09 -1.62 25.00
CA THR A 468 -4.15 -0.85 24.18
C THR A 468 -3.99 0.56 24.73
N PRO A 469 -2.79 0.97 25.21
CA PRO A 469 -2.60 2.31 25.75
C PRO A 469 -2.90 3.39 24.71
N VAL A 470 -3.68 4.39 25.09
CA VAL A 470 -4.16 5.44 24.16
C VAL A 470 -3.03 6.25 23.53
N ALA A 471 -1.90 6.40 24.21
CA ALA A 471 -0.72 7.10 23.70
C ALA A 471 0.29 6.21 22.95
N SER A 472 0.03 4.90 22.87
CA SER A 472 0.93 3.97 22.17
C SER A 472 0.85 4.17 20.66
N PHE A 473 2.01 4.29 20.04
CA PHE A 473 2.20 4.29 18.59
C PHE A 473 2.72 2.95 18.05
N THR A 474 2.97 1.97 18.93
CA THR A 474 3.43 0.64 18.53
C THR A 474 2.25 -0.14 17.94
N TYR A 475 2.29 -0.35 16.62
CA TYR A 475 1.30 -1.13 15.91
C TYR A 475 1.60 -2.63 15.98
N ASN A 476 0.58 -3.46 16.22
CA ASN A 476 0.72 -4.91 16.16
C ASN A 476 0.14 -5.44 14.83
N PRO A 477 0.96 -6.03 13.95
CA PRO A 477 0.51 -6.58 12.67
C PRO A 477 -0.51 -7.72 12.76
N SER A 478 -0.67 -8.35 13.93
CA SER A 478 -1.71 -9.37 14.15
C SER A 478 -3.10 -8.79 14.37
N TRP A 479 -3.22 -7.47 14.62
CA TRP A 479 -4.51 -6.84 14.77
C TRP A 479 -5.34 -6.91 13.50
N ASP A 480 -6.64 -7.09 13.70
CA ASP A 480 -7.63 -7.22 12.65
C ASP A 480 -8.83 -6.32 12.96
N PHE A 481 -8.91 -5.22 12.21
CA PHE A 481 -9.94 -4.20 12.36
C PHE A 481 -11.22 -4.50 11.57
N ARG A 482 -11.39 -5.71 11.02
CA ARG A 482 -12.71 -6.19 10.58
C ARG A 482 -13.66 -6.23 11.77
N LEU A 483 -14.94 -6.04 11.49
CA LEU A 483 -16.01 -6.03 12.49
C LEU A 483 -16.57 -7.44 12.66
N GLN A 484 -16.79 -7.88 13.89
CA GLN A 484 -17.57 -9.08 14.15
C GLN A 484 -19.04 -8.86 13.75
N ALA A 485 -19.76 -9.93 13.43
CA ALA A 485 -21.16 -9.85 12.97
C ALA A 485 -22.12 -9.16 13.96
N SER A 486 -21.79 -9.15 15.25
CA SER A 486 -22.58 -8.49 16.30
C SER A 486 -22.16 -7.04 16.58
N SER A 487 -21.30 -6.46 15.74
CA SER A 487 -20.80 -5.10 15.91
C SER A 487 -21.91 -4.05 15.72
N PRO A 488 -22.05 -3.09 16.64
CA PRO A 488 -22.93 -1.94 16.46
C PRO A 488 -22.46 -1.04 15.29
N ALA A 489 -21.19 -1.08 14.92
CA ALA A 489 -20.64 -0.29 13.82
C ALA A 489 -21.07 -0.81 12.43
N LEU A 490 -21.88 -1.87 12.35
CA LEU A 490 -22.48 -2.35 11.10
C LEU A 490 -23.78 -1.63 10.72
N ASN A 491 -24.32 -0.75 11.57
CA ASN A 491 -25.66 -0.19 11.38
C ASN A 491 -25.69 1.33 11.50
N GLY A 492 -26.29 2.01 10.53
CA GLY A 492 -26.52 3.47 10.57
C GLY A 492 -25.58 4.30 9.71
N ALA A 493 -24.70 3.67 8.93
CA ALA A 493 -23.84 4.37 7.97
C ALA A 493 -24.65 4.94 6.79
N LYS A 494 -24.20 6.09 6.27
CA LYS A 494 -24.80 6.79 5.13
C LYS A 494 -24.30 6.18 3.81
N THR A 495 -25.20 5.79 2.91
CA THR A 495 -24.82 5.21 1.60
C THR A 495 -25.19 6.10 0.41
N ASN A 496 -26.05 7.10 0.62
CA ASN A 496 -26.57 7.97 -0.42
C ASN A 496 -25.69 9.21 -0.66
N PHE A 497 -24.43 8.99 -1.05
CA PHE A 497 -23.57 10.05 -1.57
C PHE A 497 -22.63 9.50 -2.65
N THR A 498 -22.09 10.39 -3.48
CA THR A 498 -21.22 10.02 -4.61
C THR A 498 -19.85 10.65 -4.41
N PRO A 499 -18.83 9.87 -4.02
CA PRO A 499 -17.43 10.33 -3.99
C PRO A 499 -17.00 10.89 -5.35
N PHE A 500 -16.02 11.80 -5.35
CA PHE A 500 -15.64 12.51 -6.57
C PHE A 500 -15.18 11.59 -7.71
N PHE A 501 -14.50 10.49 -7.37
CA PHE A 501 -13.87 9.59 -8.32
C PHE A 501 -14.49 8.19 -8.34
N SER A 502 -15.70 8.00 -7.78
CA SER A 502 -16.37 6.69 -7.81
C SER A 502 -16.92 6.33 -9.20
N THR A 503 -17.30 7.33 -10.00
CA THR A 503 -17.89 7.12 -11.33
C THR A 503 -16.84 7.15 -12.43
N THR A 504 -16.02 8.21 -12.47
CA THR A 504 -15.08 8.50 -13.56
C THR A 504 -13.63 8.10 -13.25
N GLY A 505 -13.30 7.84 -11.99
CA GLY A 505 -11.95 7.48 -11.57
C GLY A 505 -10.85 8.50 -11.89
N LEU A 506 -9.61 8.06 -11.72
CA LEU A 506 -8.39 8.68 -12.22
C LEU A 506 -7.61 7.65 -13.04
N THR A 507 -7.24 7.99 -14.27
CA THR A 507 -6.36 7.14 -15.10
C THR A 507 -4.91 7.53 -14.90
N LEU A 508 -4.11 6.59 -14.40
CA LEU A 508 -2.66 6.70 -14.24
C LEU A 508 -1.99 5.50 -14.89
N ASN A 509 -0.90 5.71 -15.63
CA ASN A 509 -0.19 4.66 -16.36
C ASN A 509 -1.11 3.72 -17.20
N GLY A 510 -2.14 4.30 -17.84
CA GLY A 510 -3.12 3.54 -18.64
C GLY A 510 -4.14 2.71 -17.83
N LYS A 511 -4.07 2.70 -16.49
CA LYS A 511 -5.02 2.00 -15.60
C LYS A 511 -5.93 3.00 -14.89
N GLU A 512 -7.23 2.70 -14.87
CA GLU A 512 -8.23 3.48 -14.15
C GLU A 512 -8.30 3.05 -12.68
N TYR A 513 -8.33 4.02 -11.77
CA TYR A 513 -8.51 3.85 -10.33
C TYR A 513 -9.77 4.58 -9.88
N LYS A 514 -10.68 3.88 -9.23
CA LYS A 514 -11.95 4.45 -8.74
C LYS A 514 -12.03 4.40 -7.23
N SER A 515 -12.66 5.42 -6.66
CA SER A 515 -13.07 5.43 -5.27
C SER A 515 -14.14 4.37 -5.02
N PRO A 516 -14.13 3.63 -3.90
CA PRO A 516 -15.16 2.67 -3.59
C PRO A 516 -16.51 3.38 -3.41
N ALA A 517 -17.60 2.64 -3.62
CA ALA A 517 -18.90 3.11 -3.17
C ALA A 517 -18.91 3.21 -1.63
N PRO A 518 -19.68 4.16 -1.06
CA PRO A 518 -19.86 4.22 0.39
C PRO A 518 -20.39 2.91 0.96
N ALA A 519 -19.78 2.41 2.03
CA ALA A 519 -20.18 1.16 2.63
C ALA A 519 -21.30 1.37 3.67
N ALA A 520 -22.14 0.35 3.86
CA ALA A 520 -23.25 0.35 4.82
C ALA A 520 -22.82 0.09 6.28
N TYR A 521 -21.54 0.27 6.60
CA TYR A 521 -20.95 0.14 7.94
C TYR A 521 -20.01 1.32 8.21
N PHE A 522 -19.66 1.56 9.48
CA PHE A 522 -18.64 2.54 9.84
C PHE A 522 -17.24 1.90 9.83
N GLY A 523 -16.24 2.67 9.44
CA GLY A 523 -14.85 2.22 9.43
C GLY A 523 -14.39 1.64 8.10
N ALA A 524 -13.13 1.23 8.08
CA ALA A 524 -12.39 0.78 6.91
C ALA A 524 -12.67 -0.66 6.47
N LYS A 525 -13.12 -1.50 7.40
CA LYS A 525 -13.32 -2.93 7.17
C LYS A 525 -14.69 -3.34 7.72
N GLY A 526 -15.45 -4.08 6.91
CA GLY A 526 -16.70 -4.70 7.32
C GLY A 526 -16.46 -6.05 8.00
N ILE A 527 -17.35 -7.02 7.76
CA ILE A 527 -17.27 -8.38 8.35
C ILE A 527 -16.22 -9.28 7.66
N ASN A 528 -15.94 -9.03 6.38
CA ASN A 528 -15.16 -9.92 5.51
C ASN A 528 -13.73 -9.45 5.29
#